data_AF-B0JES2-F1
#
_entry.id   AF-B0JES2-F1
#
_cell.length_a   1.000
_cell.length_b   1.000
_cell.length_c   1.000
_cell.angle_alpha   90.00
_cell.angle_beta   90.00
_cell.angle_gamma   90.00
#
_symmetry.space_group_name_H-M   'P 1'
#
loop_
_entity.id
_entity.type
_entity.pdbx_description
1 polymer ?
#
loop_
_entity_poly.entity_id
_entity_poly.type
_entity_poly.pdbx_seq_one_letter_code
_entity_poly.pdbx_strand_id
1 'polypeptide(L)'
;GMGGVGKTVLAQMVFNSPQVRRRFFPRLWVCMSQTVKRGRDVRREMLERMLMALGVEDEAITSISEAGAGSGGLAELMFALHLQLMNKRYLIVFDDVWNIDEWYEGLMSSGLPDEGLWAGHLRLDRVLPKDCGGSVIVTSRLEEVAVKMVGKENMCRIEPDKDGEFCWNIFMDSVTEGGLADDHPTLRSMKTEIVDRCGGLP
;
A
#
# COMPACT_ATOMS: atom_id res chain seq x y z
N GLY A 1 -6.47 10.05 -5.86
CA GLY A 1 -6.47 11.33 -5.12
C GLY A 1 -5.11 12.00 -5.22
N MET A 2 -5.06 13.33 -5.18
CA MET A 2 -3.83 14.13 -5.37
C MET A 2 -2.76 13.87 -4.30
N GLY A 3 -1.54 14.40 -4.48
CA GLY A 3 -0.50 14.39 -3.44
C GLY A 3 -0.95 15.17 -2.19
N GLY A 4 -0.52 14.75 -1.00
CA GLY A 4 -0.86 15.43 0.27
C GLY A 4 -2.25 15.14 0.83
N VAL A 5 -3.20 14.65 0.03
CA VAL A 5 -4.62 14.49 0.44
C VAL A 5 -4.91 13.41 1.52
N GLY A 6 -3.89 12.81 2.14
CA GLY A 6 -4.10 11.86 3.25
C GLY A 6 -4.37 10.39 2.88
N LYS A 7 -4.12 9.95 1.63
CA LYS A 7 -4.30 8.54 1.21
C LYS A 7 -3.57 7.53 2.10
N THR A 8 -2.28 7.75 2.32
CA THR A 8 -1.42 6.91 3.16
C THR A 8 -1.90 6.91 4.61
N VAL A 9 -2.29 8.08 5.13
CA VAL A 9 -2.83 8.22 6.49
C VAL A 9 -4.13 7.43 6.65
N LEU A 10 -5.06 7.53 5.70
CA LEU A 10 -6.31 6.76 5.72
C LEU A 10 -6.03 5.24 5.69
N ALA A 11 -5.12 4.79 4.83
CA ALA A 11 -4.72 3.40 4.77
C ALA A 11 -4.07 2.93 6.10
N GLN A 12 -3.25 3.77 6.74
CA GLN A 12 -2.66 3.49 8.06
C GLN A 12 -3.74 3.36 9.15
N MET A 13 -4.74 4.25 9.15
CA MET A 13 -5.86 4.18 10.11
C MET A 13 -6.62 2.86 9.97
N VAL A 14 -6.94 2.44 8.74
CA VAL A 14 -7.59 1.15 8.48
C VAL A 14 -6.70 -0.01 8.93
N PHE A 15 -5.44 -0.02 8.48
CA PHE A 15 -4.45 -1.08 8.74
C PHE A 15 -4.22 -1.29 10.25
N ASN A 16 -4.19 -0.21 11.03
CA ASN A 16 -3.95 -0.23 12.46
C ASN A 16 -5.20 -0.34 13.32
N SER A 17 -6.40 -0.26 12.72
CA SER A 17 -7.65 -0.35 13.47
C SER A 17 -7.75 -1.68 14.24
N PRO A 18 -8.23 -1.69 15.50
CA PRO A 18 -8.33 -2.92 16.29
C PRO A 18 -9.16 -4.02 15.63
N GLN A 19 -10.20 -3.65 14.89
CA GLN A 19 -11.07 -4.59 14.18
C GLN A 19 -10.32 -5.28 13.03
N VAL A 20 -9.56 -4.53 12.23
CA VAL A 20 -8.73 -5.09 11.15
C VAL A 20 -7.61 -5.95 11.73
N ARG A 21 -6.94 -5.50 12.80
CA ARG A 21 -5.87 -6.26 13.48
C ARG A 21 -6.34 -7.62 14.00
N ARG A 22 -7.59 -7.72 14.48
CA ARG A 22 -8.19 -8.98 14.95
C ARG A 22 -8.63 -9.89 13.80
N ARG A 23 -9.03 -9.31 12.67
CA ARG A 23 -9.59 -10.06 11.53
C ARG A 23 -8.51 -10.56 10.58
N PHE A 24 -7.42 -9.83 10.39
CA PHE A 24 -6.41 -10.12 9.38
C PHE A 24 -5.06 -10.47 9.99
N PHE A 25 -4.49 -11.59 9.57
CA PHE A 25 -3.15 -12.03 9.91
C PHE A 25 -2.64 -13.00 8.83
N PRO A 26 -1.45 -12.77 8.24
CA PRO A 26 -0.52 -11.66 8.50
C PRO A 26 -0.98 -10.32 7.90
N ARG A 27 -0.38 -9.22 8.34
CA ARG A 27 -0.61 -7.87 7.77
C ARG A 27 0.71 -7.29 7.30
N LEU A 28 0.78 -6.85 6.05
CA LEU A 28 2.00 -6.36 5.41
C LEU A 28 1.79 -4.95 4.87
N TRP A 29 2.83 -4.11 4.96
CA TRP A 29 2.86 -2.77 4.39
C TRP A 29 4.09 -2.63 3.50
N VAL A 30 3.87 -2.33 2.22
CA VAL A 30 4.91 -2.28 1.20
C VAL A 30 4.86 -0.91 0.53
N CYS A 31 5.92 -0.12 0.69
CA CYS A 31 6.05 1.18 0.02
C CYS A 31 6.73 1.02 -1.35
N MET A 32 5.98 1.24 -2.43
CA MET A 32 6.41 1.00 -3.81
C MET A 32 7.29 2.11 -4.38
N SER A 33 7.30 3.31 -3.80
CA SER A 33 8.25 4.36 -4.19
C SER A 33 9.64 4.16 -3.58
N GLN A 34 9.77 3.34 -2.53
CA GLN A 34 11.05 3.06 -1.86
C GLN A 34 11.75 1.79 -2.36
N THR A 35 11.14 1.04 -3.28
CA THR A 35 11.71 -0.18 -3.89
C THR A 35 12.57 0.12 -5.13
N VAL A 36 12.74 1.38 -5.51
CA VAL A 36 13.58 1.81 -6.65
C VAL A 36 14.99 2.18 -6.17
N LYS A 37 15.66 1.28 -5.42
CA LYS A 37 17.05 1.51 -5.02
C LYS A 37 18.00 0.73 -5.92
N ARG A 38 18.81 1.46 -6.69
CA ARG A 38 20.12 1.02 -7.22
C ARG A 38 20.08 -0.22 -8.14
N GLY A 39 19.33 -0.16 -9.24
CA GLY A 39 19.49 -1.12 -10.36
C GLY A 39 19.08 -2.58 -10.10
N ARG A 40 18.43 -2.86 -8.96
CA ARG A 40 17.82 -4.18 -8.68
C ARG A 40 16.39 -4.25 -9.21
N ASP A 41 15.93 -5.46 -9.50
CA ASP A 41 14.54 -5.72 -9.91
C ASP A 41 13.59 -5.38 -8.74
N VAL A 42 12.72 -4.39 -8.97
CA VAL A 42 11.72 -3.89 -7.99
C VAL A 42 10.84 -5.02 -7.47
N ARG A 43 10.51 -6.00 -8.32
CA ARG A 43 9.65 -7.14 -7.96
C ARG A 43 10.34 -8.04 -6.95
N ARG A 44 11.64 -8.29 -7.17
CA ARG A 44 12.48 -9.09 -6.26
C ARG A 44 12.57 -8.40 -4.90
N GLU A 45 12.95 -7.13 -4.87
CA GLU A 45 13.08 -6.37 -3.62
C GLU A 45 11.75 -6.31 -2.84
N MET A 46 10.62 -6.22 -3.55
CA MET A 46 9.30 -6.29 -2.94
C MET A 46 9.04 -7.62 -2.23
N LEU A 47 9.27 -8.75 -2.93
CA LEU A 47 9.04 -10.09 -2.40
C LEU A 47 9.96 -10.40 -1.22
N GLU A 48 11.25 -10.05 -1.32
CA GLU A 48 12.23 -10.21 -0.23
C GLU A 48 11.76 -9.47 1.03
N ARG A 49 11.35 -8.20 0.91
CA ARG A 49 10.83 -7.41 2.04
C ARG A 49 9.57 -8.01 2.65
N MET A 50 8.67 -8.55 1.82
CA MET A 50 7.45 -9.20 2.31
C MET A 50 7.77 -10.50 3.07
N LEU A 51 8.67 -11.33 2.54
CA LEU A 51 9.10 -12.57 3.20
C LEU A 51 9.79 -12.27 4.53
N MET A 52 10.67 -11.27 4.57
CA MET A 52 11.31 -10.81 5.80
C MET A 52 10.28 -10.33 6.83
N ALA A 53 9.28 -9.56 6.40
CA ALA A 53 8.18 -9.12 7.28
C ALA A 53 7.27 -10.27 7.77
N LEU A 54 7.27 -11.40 7.06
CA LEU A 54 6.59 -12.64 7.46
C LEU A 54 7.45 -13.52 8.38
N GLY A 55 8.68 -13.11 8.68
CA GLY A 55 9.60 -13.84 9.56
C GLY A 55 10.40 -14.93 8.87
N VAL A 56 10.54 -14.89 7.55
CA VAL A 56 11.47 -15.78 6.83
C VAL A 56 12.89 -15.27 7.03
N GLU A 57 13.81 -16.17 7.37
CA GLU A 57 15.23 -15.86 7.66
C GLU A 57 15.94 -15.26 6.44
N ASP A 58 16.82 -14.28 6.68
CA ASP A 58 17.53 -13.54 5.62
C ASP A 58 18.44 -14.48 4.82
N GLU A 59 19.02 -15.48 5.47
CA GLU A 59 19.85 -16.52 4.83
C GLU A 59 19.02 -17.36 3.86
N ALA A 60 17.78 -17.71 4.23
CA ALA A 60 16.87 -18.46 3.36
C ALA A 60 16.43 -17.61 2.15
N ILE A 61 16.10 -16.34 2.37
CA ILE A 61 15.75 -15.40 1.29
C ILE A 61 16.94 -15.22 0.34
N THR A 62 18.14 -15.00 0.87
CA THR A 62 19.37 -14.82 0.10
C THR A 62 19.70 -16.08 -0.69
N SER A 63 19.60 -17.27 -0.07
CA SER A 63 19.82 -18.54 -0.77
C SER A 63 18.86 -18.72 -1.95
N ILE A 64 17.58 -18.35 -1.81
CA ILE A 64 16.61 -18.39 -2.91
C ILE A 64 16.99 -17.40 -4.01
N SER A 65 17.36 -16.17 -3.61
CA SER A 65 17.74 -15.10 -4.54
C SER A 65 19.02 -15.38 -5.33
N GLU A 66 20.00 -16.07 -4.73
CA GLU A 66 21.31 -16.37 -5.33
C GLU A 66 21.35 -17.68 -6.11
N ALA A 67 20.58 -18.70 -5.71
CA ALA A 67 20.50 -19.98 -6.44
C ALA A 67 19.92 -19.83 -7.85
N GLY A 68 19.12 -18.77 -8.08
CA GLY A 68 18.51 -18.44 -9.35
C GLY A 68 19.17 -17.28 -10.07
N ALA A 69 20.18 -17.54 -10.90
CA ALA A 69 20.67 -16.55 -11.86
C ALA A 69 19.60 -16.31 -12.96
N GLY A 70 18.80 -15.25 -12.81
CA GLY A 70 17.76 -14.86 -13.79
C GLY A 70 16.32 -14.91 -13.24
N SER A 71 15.37 -15.37 -14.08
CA SER A 71 13.94 -15.46 -13.72
C SER A 71 13.63 -16.53 -12.66
N GLY A 72 14.47 -17.57 -12.57
CA GLY A 72 14.37 -18.66 -11.60
C GLY A 72 14.94 -18.35 -10.21
N GLY A 73 15.01 -17.08 -9.80
CA GLY A 73 14.99 -16.74 -8.37
C GLY A 73 13.72 -15.97 -7.99
N LEU A 74 13.08 -15.32 -8.99
CA LEU A 74 11.86 -14.55 -8.77
C LEU A 74 10.65 -15.49 -8.58
N ALA A 75 10.60 -16.59 -9.33
CA ALA A 75 9.54 -17.59 -9.22
C ALA A 75 9.51 -18.27 -7.84
N GLU A 76 10.68 -18.53 -7.26
CA GLU A 76 10.90 -19.20 -5.99
C GLU A 76 10.52 -18.26 -4.84
N LEU A 77 10.89 -16.98 -4.91
CA LEU A 77 10.42 -15.97 -3.97
C LEU A 77 8.90 -15.83 -4.01
N MET A 78 8.31 -15.84 -5.21
CA MET A 78 6.85 -15.84 -5.39
C MET A 78 6.22 -17.07 -4.76
N PHE A 79 6.77 -18.25 -4.99
CA PHE A 79 6.27 -19.51 -4.43
C PHE A 79 6.38 -19.52 -2.90
N ALA A 80 7.51 -19.08 -2.36
CA ALA A 80 7.71 -18.92 -0.92
C ALA A 80 6.67 -17.96 -0.32
N LEU A 81 6.40 -16.82 -0.98
CA LEU A 81 5.41 -15.86 -0.50
C LEU A 81 4.00 -16.46 -0.56
N HIS A 82 3.66 -17.18 -1.63
CA HIS A 82 2.39 -17.87 -1.76
C HIS A 82 2.16 -18.84 -0.59
N LEU A 83 3.15 -19.69 -0.29
CA LEU A 83 3.08 -20.63 0.84
C LEU A 83 2.91 -19.92 2.18
N GLN A 84 3.60 -18.80 2.39
CA GLN A 84 3.46 -18.01 3.62
C GLN A 84 2.07 -17.36 3.78
N LEU A 85 1.34 -17.14 2.69
CA LEU A 85 0.00 -16.54 2.71
C LEU A 85 -1.14 -17.57 2.59
N MET A 86 -0.84 -18.79 2.15
CA MET A 86 -1.82 -19.83 1.87
C MET A 86 -2.69 -20.13 3.11
N ASN A 87 -4.00 -20.22 2.91
CA ASN A 87 -5.00 -20.43 3.97
C ASN A 87 -5.03 -19.37 5.08
N LYS A 88 -4.41 -18.19 4.86
CA LYS A 88 -4.42 -17.08 5.82
C LYS A 88 -5.26 -15.93 5.31
N ARG A 89 -6.00 -15.32 6.23
CA ARG A 89 -6.73 -14.08 5.96
C ARG A 89 -5.76 -12.90 6.04
N TYR A 90 -4.93 -12.71 5.02
CA TYR A 90 -3.91 -11.67 5.02
C TYR A 90 -4.48 -10.28 4.66
N LEU A 91 -3.79 -9.22 5.06
CA LEU A 91 -4.00 -7.87 4.54
C LEU A 91 -2.66 -7.31 4.02
N ILE A 92 -2.61 -6.86 2.78
CA ILE A 92 -1.41 -6.26 2.19
C ILE A 92 -1.73 -4.84 1.73
N VAL A 93 -0.90 -3.88 2.12
CA VAL A 93 -0.97 -2.50 1.63
C VAL A 93 0.17 -2.25 0.64
N PHE A 94 -0.17 -1.92 -0.60
CA PHE A 94 0.75 -1.37 -1.60
C PHE A 94 0.64 0.15 -1.60
N ASP A 95 1.55 0.81 -0.89
CA ASP A 95 1.53 2.24 -0.68
C ASP A 95 2.38 2.98 -1.73
N ASP A 96 1.84 4.10 -2.22
CA ASP A 96 2.45 5.02 -3.18
C ASP A 96 2.89 4.34 -4.48
N VAL A 97 2.00 3.54 -5.08
CA VAL A 97 2.24 2.90 -6.38
C VAL A 97 2.25 3.98 -7.47
N TRP A 98 3.34 4.06 -8.25
CA TRP A 98 3.63 5.22 -9.10
C TRP A 98 3.81 4.87 -10.59
N ASN A 99 3.86 3.60 -10.97
CA ASN A 99 3.95 3.16 -12.37
C ASN A 99 2.91 2.09 -12.71
N ILE A 100 2.64 1.94 -14.00
CA ILE A 100 1.84 0.83 -14.54
C ILE A 100 2.82 -0.28 -14.89
N ASP A 101 2.65 -1.45 -14.28
CA ASP A 101 3.46 -2.63 -14.54
C ASP A 101 2.52 -3.83 -14.62
N GLU A 102 2.56 -4.55 -15.74
CA GLU A 102 1.75 -5.75 -15.98
C GLU A 102 1.90 -6.80 -14.87
N TRP A 103 3.02 -6.77 -14.14
CA TRP A 103 3.30 -7.65 -13.03
C TRP A 103 2.25 -7.60 -11.92
N TYR A 104 1.73 -6.42 -11.56
CA TYR A 104 0.74 -6.27 -10.49
C TYR A 104 -0.65 -5.85 -10.98
N GLU A 105 -0.90 -5.94 -12.28
CA GLU A 105 -2.24 -5.73 -12.84
C GLU A 105 -3.18 -6.88 -12.47
N GLY A 106 -4.48 -6.57 -12.35
CA GLY A 106 -5.52 -7.57 -12.24
C GLY A 106 -5.44 -8.42 -10.97
N LEU A 107 -5.10 -7.82 -9.81
CA LEU A 107 -5.09 -8.53 -8.52
C LEU A 107 -6.43 -9.18 -8.17
N MET A 108 -7.52 -8.71 -8.78
CA MET A 108 -8.88 -9.23 -8.62
C MET A 108 -9.25 -10.31 -9.64
N SER A 109 -8.38 -10.63 -10.61
CA SER A 109 -8.62 -11.68 -11.60
C SER A 109 -8.70 -13.05 -10.94
N SER A 110 -9.75 -13.81 -11.25
CA SER A 110 -10.09 -15.10 -10.63
C SER A 110 -9.43 -16.32 -11.28
N GLY A 111 -8.32 -16.14 -12.00
CA GLY A 111 -7.62 -17.24 -12.67
C GLY A 111 -6.72 -17.99 -11.70
N LEU A 112 -7.04 -19.25 -11.39
CA LEU A 112 -6.10 -20.14 -10.70
C LEU A 112 -4.88 -20.39 -11.60
N PRO A 113 -3.66 -20.39 -11.06
CA PRO A 113 -2.51 -20.88 -11.82
C PRO A 113 -2.62 -22.39 -11.98
N ASP A 114 -2.57 -22.86 -13.23
CA ASP A 114 -2.27 -24.26 -13.54
C ASP A 114 -0.86 -24.58 -13.03
N GLU A 115 -0.63 -25.77 -12.45
CA GLU A 115 0.64 -26.13 -11.79
C GLU A 115 1.87 -25.96 -12.71
N GLY A 116 1.69 -25.96 -14.03
CA GLY A 116 2.73 -25.73 -15.03
C GLY A 116 3.05 -24.26 -15.39
N LEU A 117 2.33 -23.26 -14.86
CA LEU A 117 2.39 -21.86 -15.35
C LEU A 117 3.31 -20.90 -14.56
N TRP A 118 3.97 -21.35 -13.50
CA TRP A 118 4.97 -20.55 -12.76
C TRP A 118 6.14 -20.12 -13.65
N ALA A 119 6.37 -20.81 -14.77
CA ALA A 119 7.50 -20.60 -15.67
C ALA A 119 7.30 -19.48 -16.73
N GLY A 120 6.08 -18.96 -16.92
CA GLY A 120 5.80 -18.11 -18.10
C GLY A 120 5.32 -16.68 -17.80
N HIS A 121 4.54 -16.48 -16.74
CA HIS A 121 3.91 -15.18 -16.44
C HIS A 121 3.95 -14.96 -14.93
N LEU A 122 5.02 -14.31 -14.46
CA LEU A 122 5.33 -14.09 -13.05
C LEU A 122 4.42 -13.04 -12.41
N ARG A 123 3.10 -13.05 -12.61
CA ARG A 123 2.20 -11.99 -12.13
C ARG A 123 1.86 -12.13 -10.64
N LEU A 124 1.78 -11.01 -9.94
CA LEU A 124 1.48 -10.91 -8.51
C LEU A 124 0.07 -11.43 -8.17
N ASP A 125 -0.90 -11.31 -9.08
CA ASP A 125 -2.26 -11.81 -8.86
C ASP A 125 -2.31 -13.32 -8.61
N ARG A 126 -1.34 -14.07 -9.16
CA ARG A 126 -1.18 -15.51 -8.99
C ARG A 126 -0.41 -15.89 -7.72
N VAL A 127 0.40 -14.98 -7.20
CA VAL A 127 1.14 -15.17 -5.94
C VAL A 127 0.21 -15.13 -4.75
N LEU A 128 -0.76 -14.20 -4.78
CA LEU A 128 -1.67 -13.95 -3.68
C LEU A 128 -2.80 -15.00 -3.65
N PRO A 129 -2.87 -15.88 -2.62
CA PRO A 129 -3.88 -16.93 -2.56
C PRO A 129 -5.30 -16.38 -2.60
N LYS A 130 -6.15 -16.92 -3.49
CA LYS A 130 -7.56 -16.54 -3.59
C LYS A 130 -8.42 -17.33 -2.60
N ASP A 131 -9.65 -16.88 -2.40
CA ASP A 131 -10.70 -17.56 -1.59
C ASP A 131 -10.34 -17.84 -0.12
N CYS A 132 -9.26 -17.25 0.40
CA CYS A 132 -8.86 -17.31 1.81
C CYS A 132 -9.36 -16.11 2.65
N GLY A 133 -10.10 -15.19 2.02
CA GLY A 133 -10.53 -13.93 2.62
C GLY A 133 -9.45 -12.86 2.72
N GLY A 134 -8.29 -13.07 2.08
CA GLY A 134 -7.23 -12.07 1.97
C GLY A 134 -7.71 -10.78 1.31
N SER A 135 -7.04 -9.67 1.61
CA SER A 135 -7.39 -8.35 1.08
C SER A 135 -6.15 -7.52 0.76
N VAL A 136 -6.30 -6.63 -0.22
CA VAL A 136 -5.25 -5.70 -0.66
C VAL A 136 -5.79 -4.28 -0.61
N ILE A 137 -4.97 -3.34 -0.14
CA ILE A 137 -5.20 -1.90 -0.24
C ILE A 137 -4.11 -1.33 -1.13
N VAL A 138 -4.50 -0.52 -2.11
CA VAL A 138 -3.55 0.20 -2.99
C VAL A 138 -3.73 1.69 -2.79
N THR A 139 -2.65 2.40 -2.50
CA THR A 139 -2.65 3.87 -2.55
C THR A 139 -1.87 4.34 -3.77
N SER A 140 -2.46 5.23 -4.56
CA SER A 140 -1.79 5.84 -5.72
C SER A 140 -2.30 7.24 -5.97
N ARG A 141 -1.45 8.05 -6.59
CA ARG A 141 -1.82 9.36 -7.17
C ARG A 141 -2.41 9.21 -8.57
N LEU A 142 -2.11 8.09 -9.24
CA LEU A 142 -2.52 7.80 -10.61
C LEU A 142 -3.74 6.89 -10.58
N GLU A 143 -4.88 7.42 -11.02
CA GLU A 143 -6.14 6.64 -11.06
C GLU A 143 -6.00 5.42 -11.96
N GLU A 144 -5.34 5.56 -13.12
CA GLU A 144 -5.14 4.47 -14.06
C GLU A 144 -4.38 3.28 -13.43
N VAL A 145 -3.34 3.54 -12.65
CA VAL A 145 -2.57 2.50 -11.94
C VAL A 145 -3.48 1.73 -10.99
N ALA A 146 -4.24 2.45 -10.16
CA ALA A 146 -5.13 1.82 -9.20
C ALA A 146 -6.24 1.01 -9.89
N VAL A 147 -6.85 1.54 -10.96
CA VAL A 147 -7.87 0.82 -11.75
C VAL A 147 -7.30 -0.45 -12.37
N LYS A 148 -6.08 -0.42 -12.93
CA LYS A 148 -5.44 -1.60 -13.49
C LYS A 148 -5.10 -2.66 -12.44
N MET A 149 -4.75 -2.26 -11.22
CA MET A 149 -4.44 -3.19 -10.13
C MET A 149 -5.68 -3.83 -9.51
N VAL A 150 -6.68 -3.02 -9.14
CA VAL A 150 -7.80 -3.46 -8.29
C VAL A 150 -9.18 -3.34 -8.94
N GLY A 151 -9.29 -2.86 -10.18
CA GLY A 151 -10.58 -2.64 -10.83
C GLY A 151 -11.24 -1.32 -10.42
N LYS A 152 -12.10 -0.79 -11.29
CA LYS A 152 -12.74 0.52 -11.12
C LYS A 152 -13.78 0.51 -9.98
N GLU A 153 -14.44 -0.61 -9.80
CA GLU A 153 -15.47 -0.85 -8.79
C GLU A 153 -14.93 -0.82 -7.35
N ASN A 154 -13.62 -1.02 -7.17
CA ASN A 154 -12.95 -1.00 -5.86
C ASN A 154 -12.28 0.35 -5.56
N MET A 155 -12.53 1.37 -6.37
CA MET A 155 -11.89 2.67 -6.22
C MET A 155 -12.50 3.51 -5.11
N CYS A 156 -11.65 3.98 -4.19
CA CYS A 156 -11.98 5.04 -3.24
C CYS A 156 -11.18 6.30 -3.59
N ARG A 157 -11.85 7.29 -4.19
CA ARG A 157 -11.23 8.54 -4.58
C ARG A 157 -11.29 9.56 -3.43
N ILE A 158 -10.13 9.89 -2.88
CA ILE A 158 -9.99 10.94 -1.87
C ILE A 158 -9.77 12.28 -2.59
N GLU A 159 -10.64 13.24 -2.29
CA GLU A 159 -10.61 14.62 -2.79
C GLU A 159 -10.23 15.57 -1.66
N PRO A 160 -9.60 16.72 -1.99
CA PRO A 160 -9.41 17.80 -1.03
C PRO A 160 -10.74 18.30 -0.48
N ASP A 161 -10.68 18.82 0.74
CA ASP A 161 -11.80 19.48 1.37
C ASP A 161 -12.19 20.76 0.61
N LYS A 162 -13.49 20.98 0.40
CA LYS A 162 -13.94 22.08 -0.47
C LYS A 162 -14.11 23.41 0.25
N ASP A 163 -14.44 23.36 1.54
CA ASP A 163 -14.70 24.56 2.34
C ASP A 163 -13.48 25.00 3.17
N GLY A 164 -12.46 24.14 3.28
CA GLY A 164 -11.22 24.44 4.01
C GLY A 164 -11.38 24.38 5.53
N GLU A 165 -12.59 24.16 6.03
CA GLU A 165 -12.86 24.05 7.47
C GLU A 165 -12.17 22.81 8.04
N PHE A 166 -12.01 21.75 7.26
CA PHE A 166 -11.27 20.58 7.70
C PHE A 166 -9.79 20.91 7.96
N CYS A 167 -9.17 21.73 7.11
CA CYS A 167 -7.78 22.18 7.29
C CYS A 167 -7.64 23.05 8.54
N TRP A 168 -8.63 23.91 8.79
CA TRP A 168 -8.67 24.71 10.01
C TRP A 168 -8.77 23.84 11.27
N ASN A 169 -9.61 22.80 11.25
CA ASN A 169 -9.74 21.90 12.39
C ASN A 169 -8.44 21.13 12.68
N ILE A 170 -7.74 20.64 11.65
CA ILE A 170 -6.42 20.00 11.81
C ILE A 170 -5.40 20.96 12.43
N PHE A 171 -5.41 22.21 11.98
CA PHE A 171 -4.54 23.25 12.55
C PHE A 171 -4.86 23.49 14.02
N MET A 172 -6.14 23.64 14.37
CA MET A 172 -6.57 23.88 15.75
C MET A 172 -6.27 22.70 16.68
N ASP A 173 -6.43 21.46 16.21
CA ASP A 173 -6.01 20.28 16.96
C ASP A 173 -4.51 20.34 17.28
N SER A 174 -3.69 20.71 16.29
CA SER A 174 -2.23 20.86 16.49
C SER A 174 -1.85 21.98 17.46
N VAL A 175 -2.58 23.11 17.42
CA VAL A 175 -2.37 24.27 18.31
C VAL A 175 -2.75 23.94 19.75
N THR A 176 -3.89 23.27 19.94
CA THR A 176 -4.40 22.90 21.26
C THR A 176 -3.56 21.81 21.91
N GLU A 177 -3.06 20.83 21.15
CA GLU A 177 -2.06 19.88 21.63
C GLU A 177 -0.76 20.58 22.08
N GLY A 178 -0.40 21.69 21.43
CA GLY A 178 0.74 22.54 21.80
C GLY A 178 0.52 23.42 23.04
N GLY A 179 -0.68 23.41 23.64
CA GLY A 179 -0.99 24.17 24.86
C GLY A 179 -1.30 25.65 24.66
N LEU A 180 -1.51 26.09 23.42
CA LEU A 180 -1.98 27.45 23.11
C LEU A 180 -3.50 27.56 23.32
N ALA A 181 -3.93 28.68 23.89
CA ALA A 181 -5.36 28.97 24.07
C ALA A 181 -6.06 29.22 22.72
N ASP A 182 -7.28 28.73 22.58
CA ASP A 182 -8.10 28.78 21.36
C ASP A 182 -8.71 30.16 21.08
N ASP A 183 -8.53 31.11 21.98
CA ASP A 183 -9.05 32.47 21.92
C ASP A 183 -7.98 33.51 21.52
N HIS A 184 -6.76 33.07 21.18
CA HIS A 184 -5.67 33.98 20.82
C HIS A 184 -6.06 34.85 19.59
N PRO A 185 -5.93 36.18 19.66
CA PRO A 185 -6.48 37.10 18.65
C PRO A 185 -5.95 36.87 17.23
N THR A 186 -4.74 36.33 17.09
CA THR A 186 -4.12 35.99 15.80
C THR A 186 -4.77 34.78 15.12
N LEU A 187 -5.51 33.93 15.85
CA LEU A 187 -6.16 32.73 15.29
C LEU A 187 -7.24 33.10 14.28
N ARG A 188 -7.96 34.22 14.47
CA ARG A 188 -8.97 34.67 13.50
C ARG A 188 -8.35 35.04 12.16
N SER A 189 -7.23 35.78 12.15
CA SER A 189 -6.52 36.11 10.92
C SER A 189 -5.92 34.86 10.25
N MET A 190 -5.39 33.93 11.06
CA MET A 190 -4.84 32.67 10.56
C MET A 190 -5.92 31.78 9.94
N LYS A 191 -7.13 31.73 10.52
CA LYS A 191 -8.24 30.95 9.97
C LYS A 191 -8.53 31.32 8.52
N THR A 192 -8.70 32.62 8.25
CA THR A 192 -8.94 33.10 6.89
C THR A 192 -7.80 32.72 5.96
N GLU A 193 -6.55 32.90 6.38
CA GLU A 193 -5.40 32.57 5.55
C GLU A 193 -5.29 31.06 5.25
N ILE A 194 -5.55 30.20 6.25
CA ILE A 194 -5.51 28.74 6.12
C ILE A 194 -6.61 28.25 5.18
N VAL A 195 -7.85 28.66 5.42
CA VAL A 195 -8.99 28.27 4.59
C VAL A 195 -8.78 28.69 3.13
N ASP A 196 -8.27 29.91 2.89
CA ASP A 196 -8.07 30.42 1.54
C ASP A 196 -6.85 29.83 0.83
N ARG A 197 -5.77 29.49 1.56
CA ARG A 197 -4.48 29.10 0.95
C ARG A 197 -4.17 27.61 0.95
N CYS A 198 -4.74 26.81 1.86
CA CYS A 198 -4.44 25.38 1.92
C CYS A 198 -5.10 24.57 0.80
N GLY A 199 -6.11 25.13 0.11
CA GLY A 199 -6.77 24.47 -1.02
C GLY A 199 -7.40 23.12 -0.65
N GLY A 200 -7.81 22.96 0.60
CA GLY A 200 -8.44 21.73 1.09
C GLY A 200 -7.51 20.57 1.42
N LEU A 201 -6.20 20.79 1.37
CA LEU A 201 -5.22 19.76 1.71
C LEU A 201 -4.89 19.79 3.21
N PRO A 202 -5.01 18.64 3.91
CA PRO A 202 -4.50 18.45 5.27
C PRO A 202 -3.00 18.77 5.37
#